data_AF-A0A538CXN1-F1
#
_entry.id   AF-A0A538CXN1-F1
#
_cell.length_a   1.000
_cell.length_b   1.000
_cell.length_c   1.000
_cell.angle_alpha   90.00
_cell.angle_beta   90.00
_cell.angle_gamma   90.00
#
_symmetry.space_group_name_H-M   'P 1'
#
loop_
_entity.id
_entity.type
_entity.pdbx_description
1 polymer ?
#
loop_
_entity_poly.entity_id
_entity_poly.type
_entity_poly.pdbx_seq_one_letter_code
_entity_poly.pdbx_strand_id
1 'polypeptide(L)'
;MVLWQWTPAWPAITSQAEQPSTHAQYYEPLIAFFAAQQTPPTRVEVVPTKAHYEVAYVAPSVSLARGWERQIDTAENPIFYRRGALDPTTLRSWLLDSGAQYVALPDAPLDFAAVDEARLLRAGVSGLTPVWHNANWEVFAVDGATGIVDGPAVVQAINGDEVDLLVTAAGPIRLRFRFNHNWTIEPQPDCFGPDDAGWIIFDASEIGEYRLTIGLARAPSDPCTAIPISGHV
;
A
#
# COMPACT_ATOMS: atom_id res chain seq x y z
N MET A 1 22.41 36.24 -24.48
CA MET A 1 22.14 36.53 -23.05
C MET A 1 20.99 35.61 -22.61
N VAL A 2 21.30 34.33 -22.40
CA VAL A 2 20.34 33.26 -22.05
C VAL A 2 21.07 32.30 -21.10
N LEU A 3 21.40 32.77 -19.89
CA LEU A 3 22.08 31.94 -18.88
C LEU A 3 21.48 32.12 -17.46
N TRP A 4 20.32 32.77 -17.34
CA TRP A 4 19.76 33.16 -16.03
C TRP A 4 18.49 32.40 -15.60
N GLN A 5 18.02 31.44 -16.41
CA GLN A 5 16.84 30.63 -16.06
C GLN A 5 17.17 29.22 -15.55
N TRP A 6 18.45 28.85 -15.51
CA TRP A 6 18.91 27.49 -15.14
C TRP A 6 19.68 27.44 -13.82
N THR A 7 19.77 28.55 -13.09
CA THR A 7 20.53 28.65 -11.83
C THR A 7 19.87 28.03 -10.59
N PRO A 8 18.53 27.89 -10.44
CA PRO A 8 17.99 27.22 -9.25
C PRO A 8 17.90 25.69 -9.37
N ALA A 9 18.10 25.10 -10.55
CA ALA A 9 17.99 23.63 -10.73
C ALA A 9 19.26 22.87 -10.32
N TRP A 10 20.44 23.51 -10.40
CA TRP A 10 21.71 22.81 -10.18
C TRP A 10 21.88 22.30 -8.74
N PRO A 11 21.58 23.09 -7.67
CA PRO A 11 21.67 22.60 -6.30
C PRO A 11 20.64 21.51 -5.98
N ALA A 12 19.48 21.52 -6.65
CA ALA A 12 18.43 20.52 -6.45
C ALA A 12 18.79 19.15 -7.07
N ILE A 13 19.59 19.15 -8.15
CA ILE A 13 20.07 17.94 -8.82
C ILE A 13 21.32 17.38 -8.12
N THR A 14 22.27 18.23 -7.71
CA THR A 14 23.51 17.77 -7.07
C THR A 14 23.33 17.35 -5.62
N SER A 15 22.42 17.98 -4.86
CA SER A 15 22.17 17.60 -3.46
C SER A 15 21.28 16.36 -3.29
N GLN A 16 20.56 15.95 -4.34
CA GLN A 16 19.79 14.69 -4.34
C GLN A 16 20.66 13.50 -4.73
N ALA A 17 21.52 13.63 -5.76
CA ALA A 17 22.36 12.54 -6.24
C ALA A 17 23.34 11.94 -5.19
N GLU A 18 23.64 12.69 -4.13
CA GLU A 18 24.54 12.26 -3.05
C GLU A 18 23.82 11.59 -1.87
N GLN A 19 22.49 11.55 -1.83
CA GLN A 19 21.77 10.94 -0.71
C GLN A 19 21.71 9.42 -0.89
N PRO A 20 22.03 8.61 0.14
CA PRO A 20 21.96 7.14 0.03
C PRO A 20 20.60 6.64 -0.47
N SER A 21 19.50 7.27 -0.05
CA SER A 21 18.13 6.91 -0.43
C SER A 21 17.79 7.11 -1.92
N THR A 22 18.68 7.70 -2.74
CA THR A 22 18.51 7.75 -4.20
C THR A 22 19.13 6.57 -4.93
N HIS A 23 19.76 5.65 -4.21
CA HIS A 23 20.46 4.50 -4.76
C HIS A 23 19.80 3.18 -4.32
N ALA A 24 19.80 2.18 -5.20
CA ALA A 24 19.14 0.89 -4.95
C ALA A 24 19.67 0.18 -3.69
N GLN A 25 20.98 0.29 -3.42
CA GLN A 25 21.65 -0.36 -2.29
C GLN A 25 21.07 0.04 -0.93
N TYR A 26 20.44 1.22 -0.84
CA TYR A 26 19.76 1.66 0.36
C TYR A 26 18.53 0.79 0.70
N TYR A 27 17.86 0.24 -0.32
CA TYR A 27 16.63 -0.54 -0.18
C TYR A 27 16.88 -2.06 -0.16
N GLU A 28 18.04 -2.53 -0.63
CA GLU A 28 18.39 -3.96 -0.68
C GLU A 28 18.18 -4.70 0.66
N PRO A 29 18.59 -4.17 1.82
CA PRO A 29 18.36 -4.87 3.10
C PRO A 29 16.88 -5.01 3.45
N LEU A 30 16.07 -4.00 3.12
CA LEU A 30 14.63 -4.01 3.36
C LEU A 30 13.93 -5.06 2.48
N ILE A 31 14.32 -5.12 1.19
CA ILE A 31 13.80 -6.11 0.25
C ILE A 31 14.19 -7.53 0.70
N ALA A 32 15.44 -7.73 1.13
CA ALA A 32 15.91 -9.00 1.65
C ALA A 32 15.16 -9.45 2.90
N PHE A 33 14.83 -8.50 3.80
CA PHE A 33 13.99 -8.78 4.97
C PHE A 33 12.62 -9.33 4.56
N PHE A 34 11.92 -8.66 3.63
CA PHE A 34 10.60 -9.12 3.19
C PHE A 34 10.65 -10.43 2.39
N ALA A 35 11.67 -10.63 1.55
CA ALA A 35 11.87 -11.88 0.83
C ALA A 35 12.07 -13.09 1.76
N ALA A 36 12.61 -12.88 2.96
CA ALA A 36 12.83 -13.95 3.93
C ALA A 36 11.56 -14.40 4.70
N GLN A 37 10.48 -13.60 4.69
CA GLN A 37 9.29 -13.86 5.51
C GLN A 37 8.45 -15.06 5.05
N GLN A 38 8.65 -15.61 3.85
CA GLN A 38 7.91 -16.78 3.30
C GLN A 38 6.37 -16.67 3.38
N THR A 39 5.83 -15.44 3.48
CA THR A 39 4.40 -15.17 3.57
C THR A 39 3.80 -14.88 2.19
N PRO A 40 2.46 -15.01 2.01
CA PRO A 40 1.75 -14.44 0.87
C PRO A 40 2.13 -12.98 0.62
N PRO A 41 1.88 -12.42 -0.58
CA PRO A 41 2.18 -11.02 -0.88
C PRO A 41 1.68 -10.08 0.21
N THR A 42 2.61 -9.45 0.92
CA THR A 42 2.31 -8.51 2.00
C THR A 42 2.25 -7.10 1.45
N ARG A 43 1.27 -6.32 1.91
CA ARG A 43 1.25 -4.87 1.70
C ARG A 43 2.05 -4.17 2.79
N VAL A 44 2.90 -3.23 2.39
CA VAL A 44 3.80 -2.51 3.28
C VAL A 44 3.62 -1.01 3.06
N GLU A 45 3.46 -0.27 4.15
CA GLU A 45 3.60 1.18 4.12
C GLU A 45 5.09 1.53 4.22
N VAL A 46 5.66 2.08 3.15
CA VAL A 46 7.03 2.61 3.19
C VAL A 46 6.94 4.11 3.33
N VAL A 47 7.35 4.63 4.49
CA VAL A 47 7.29 6.05 4.79
C VAL A 47 8.08 6.83 3.71
N PRO A 48 7.41 7.71 2.93
CA PRO A 48 7.98 8.25 1.71
C PRO A 48 9.29 9.01 1.92
N THR A 49 10.31 8.63 1.15
CA THR A 49 11.55 9.41 1.09
C THR A 49 11.31 10.69 0.28
N LYS A 50 12.13 11.71 0.48
CA LYS A 50 11.99 13.01 -0.19
C LYS A 50 11.96 12.91 -1.71
N ALA A 51 12.65 11.92 -2.28
CA ALA A 51 12.77 11.72 -3.72
C ALA A 51 11.97 10.51 -4.24
N HIS A 52 11.20 9.84 -3.38
CA HIS A 52 10.28 8.76 -3.73
C HIS A 52 10.90 7.52 -4.41
N TYR A 53 12.19 7.24 -4.16
CA TYR A 53 12.87 6.10 -4.78
C TYR A 53 12.41 4.74 -4.22
N GLU A 54 11.66 4.71 -3.11
CA GLU A 54 10.99 3.51 -2.62
C GLU A 54 10.07 2.90 -3.68
N VAL A 55 9.42 3.72 -4.50
CA VAL A 55 8.53 3.23 -5.55
C VAL A 55 9.31 2.59 -6.70
N ALA A 56 10.51 3.09 -7.00
CA ALA A 56 11.35 2.52 -8.03
C ALA A 56 12.01 1.20 -7.60
N TYR A 57 12.42 1.10 -6.33
CA TYR A 57 13.26 -0.02 -5.87
C TYR A 57 12.52 -1.05 -5.01
N VAL A 58 11.48 -0.67 -4.27
CA VAL A 58 10.74 -1.58 -3.37
C VAL A 58 9.47 -2.12 -4.03
N ALA A 59 8.71 -1.27 -4.74
CA ALA A 59 7.44 -1.67 -5.38
C ALA A 59 7.53 -2.89 -6.33
N PRO A 60 8.65 -3.12 -7.06
CA PRO A 60 8.78 -4.32 -7.89
C PRO A 60 8.84 -5.63 -7.11
N SER A 61 9.12 -5.59 -5.80
CA SER A 61 9.27 -6.78 -4.95
C SER A 61 8.22 -6.86 -3.83
N VAL A 62 7.63 -5.73 -3.45
CA VAL A 62 6.70 -5.63 -2.32
C VAL A 62 5.53 -4.74 -2.70
N SER A 63 4.30 -5.14 -2.35
CA SER A 63 3.12 -4.32 -2.58
C SER A 63 3.12 -3.12 -1.64
N LEU A 64 3.14 -1.89 -2.18
CA LEU A 64 3.14 -0.68 -1.36
C LEU A 64 1.72 -0.25 -0.98
N ALA A 65 1.53 0.30 0.22
CA ALA A 65 0.24 0.86 0.64
C ALA A 65 -0.04 2.23 0.01
N ARG A 66 1.00 3.05 -0.19
CA ARG A 66 0.94 4.32 -0.92
C ARG A 66 1.80 4.30 -2.18
N GLY A 67 1.34 5.01 -3.21
CA GLY A 67 2.07 5.22 -4.45
C GLY A 67 2.83 6.55 -4.47
N TRP A 68 3.49 6.85 -5.60
CA TRP A 68 4.25 8.08 -5.79
C TRP A 68 3.40 9.26 -6.31
N GLU A 69 2.28 8.97 -6.97
CA GLU A 69 1.48 9.97 -7.66
C GLU A 69 0.76 10.88 -6.67
N ARG A 70 1.30 12.09 -6.47
CA ARG A 70 0.85 13.04 -5.45
C ARG A 70 -0.65 13.36 -5.52
N GLN A 71 -1.19 13.46 -6.73
CA GLN A 71 -2.60 13.79 -6.95
C GLN A 71 -3.51 12.66 -6.44
N ILE A 72 -3.15 11.43 -6.75
CA ILE A 72 -3.88 10.23 -6.30
C ILE A 72 -3.69 10.09 -4.79
N ASP A 73 -2.47 10.23 -4.27
CA ASP A 73 -2.21 10.07 -2.84
C ASP A 73 -2.92 11.13 -1.99
N THR A 74 -3.01 12.38 -2.46
CA THR A 74 -3.76 13.43 -1.76
C THR A 74 -5.28 13.15 -1.74
N ALA A 75 -5.81 12.58 -2.82
CA ALA A 75 -7.23 12.25 -2.93
C ALA A 75 -7.59 11.02 -2.08
N GLU A 76 -6.76 9.98 -2.14
CA GLU A 76 -7.02 8.68 -1.53
C GLU A 76 -6.57 8.58 -0.07
N ASN A 77 -5.54 9.34 0.31
CA ASN A 77 -4.94 9.31 1.65
C ASN A 77 -4.90 10.71 2.30
N PRO A 78 -6.06 11.40 2.42
CA PRO A 78 -6.11 12.79 2.87
C PRO A 78 -5.61 13.00 4.31
N ILE A 79 -5.51 11.95 5.12
CA ILE A 79 -5.03 12.03 6.51
C ILE A 79 -3.59 12.55 6.59
N PHE A 80 -2.74 12.28 5.59
CA PHE A 80 -1.34 12.72 5.56
C PHE A 80 -1.17 14.17 5.08
N TYR A 81 -2.23 14.76 4.52
CA TYR A 81 -2.19 16.10 3.91
C TYR A 81 -3.03 17.13 4.66
N ARG A 82 -4.07 16.70 5.37
CA ARG A 82 -4.93 17.58 6.16
C ARG A 82 -4.31 17.85 7.52
N ARG A 83 -4.10 19.12 7.82
CA ARG A 83 -3.56 19.56 9.11
C ARG A 83 -4.41 19.02 10.27
N GLY A 84 -3.76 18.30 11.18
CA GLY A 84 -4.39 17.76 12.39
C GLY A 84 -5.26 16.50 12.17
N ALA A 85 -5.25 15.92 10.97
CA ALA A 85 -5.95 14.66 10.71
C ALA A 85 -5.12 13.42 11.11
N LEU A 86 -3.78 13.55 11.09
CA LEU A 86 -2.87 12.46 11.44
C LEU A 86 -2.53 12.48 12.94
N ASP A 87 -2.89 11.39 13.61
CA ASP A 87 -2.54 11.06 14.99
C ASP A 87 -2.30 9.53 15.11
N PRO A 88 -1.83 9.00 16.27
CA PRO A 88 -1.56 7.58 16.41
C PRO A 88 -2.78 6.68 16.12
N THR A 89 -3.98 7.11 16.47
CA THR A 89 -5.21 6.34 16.29
C THR A 89 -5.63 6.35 14.82
N THR A 90 -5.61 7.50 14.15
CA THR A 90 -5.96 7.59 12.72
C THR A 90 -4.92 6.89 11.84
N LEU A 91 -3.64 6.96 12.19
CA LEU A 91 -2.58 6.21 11.51
C LEU A 91 -2.82 4.70 11.60
N ARG A 92 -3.06 4.17 12.81
CA ARG A 92 -3.33 2.74 12.98
C ARG A 92 -4.60 2.30 12.24
N SER A 93 -5.66 3.09 12.31
CA SER A 93 -6.91 2.79 11.59
C SER A 93 -6.67 2.71 10.08
N TRP A 94 -5.88 3.63 9.52
CA TRP A 94 -5.56 3.65 8.10
C TRP A 94 -4.67 2.46 7.70
N LEU A 95 -3.72 2.06 8.53
CA LEU A 95 -2.89 0.87 8.27
C LEU A 95 -3.74 -0.41 8.20
N LEU A 96 -4.69 -0.58 9.12
CA LEU A 96 -5.61 -1.73 9.11
C LEU A 96 -6.58 -1.72 7.93
N ASP A 97 -7.10 -0.55 7.57
CA ASP A 97 -8.02 -0.39 6.44
C ASP A 97 -7.33 -0.60 5.09
N SER A 98 -6.13 -0.03 4.91
CA SER A 98 -5.29 -0.24 3.72
C SER A 98 -4.74 -1.66 3.59
N GLY A 99 -4.73 -2.43 4.69
CA GLY A 99 -4.21 -3.80 4.70
C GLY A 99 -2.70 -3.87 4.80
N ALA A 100 -2.07 -2.76 5.20
CA ALA A 100 -0.64 -2.71 5.49
C ALA A 100 -0.34 -3.61 6.69
N GLN A 101 0.48 -4.63 6.48
CA GLN A 101 0.92 -5.54 7.54
C GLN A 101 2.20 -5.06 8.20
N TYR A 102 2.97 -4.22 7.49
CA TYR A 102 4.20 -3.63 7.98
C TYR A 102 4.29 -2.16 7.64
N VAL A 103 5.04 -1.43 8.47
CA VAL A 103 5.47 -0.06 8.22
C VAL A 103 6.99 -0.03 8.19
N ALA A 104 7.60 0.51 7.14
CA ALA A 104 9.04 0.67 7.02
C ALA A 104 9.40 2.16 7.07
N LEU A 105 10.11 2.55 8.14
CA LEU A 105 10.58 3.91 8.38
C LEU A 105 12.06 4.03 7.93
N PRO A 106 12.39 4.86 6.93
CA PRO A 106 13.77 5.10 6.55
C PRO A 106 14.47 6.12 7.46
N ASP A 107 15.77 5.93 7.65
CA ASP A 107 16.70 6.96 8.14
C ASP A 107 17.25 7.77 6.94
N ALA A 108 16.39 8.59 6.35
CA ALA A 108 16.72 9.47 5.23
C ALA A 108 15.85 10.75 5.26
N PRO A 109 16.18 11.79 4.47
CA PRO A 109 15.29 12.91 4.26
C PRO A 109 13.93 12.44 3.72
N LEU A 110 12.86 12.87 4.38
CA LEU A 110 11.49 12.44 4.08
C LEU A 110 10.74 13.45 3.21
N ASP A 111 9.71 12.97 2.51
CA ASP A 111 8.72 13.88 1.92
C ASP A 111 8.00 14.66 3.03
N PHE A 112 7.51 15.87 2.72
CA PHE A 112 6.82 16.68 3.72
C PHE A 112 5.58 15.99 4.30
N ALA A 113 4.87 15.18 3.51
CA ALA A 113 3.68 14.43 3.93
C ALA A 113 4.02 13.24 4.86
N ALA A 114 5.30 12.86 4.91
CA ALA A 114 5.80 11.75 5.72
C ALA A 114 6.44 12.22 7.05
N VAL A 115 6.68 13.53 7.23
CA VAL A 115 7.36 14.06 8.43
C VAL A 115 6.57 13.82 9.71
N ASP A 116 5.25 14.09 9.67
CA ASP A 116 4.40 13.91 10.86
C ASP A 116 4.21 12.42 11.19
N GLU A 117 4.04 11.58 10.18
CA GLU A 117 4.00 10.12 10.34
C GLU A 117 5.28 9.57 10.99
N ALA A 118 6.46 9.92 10.45
CA ALA A 118 7.74 9.51 11.02
C ALA A 118 7.91 9.99 12.47
N ARG A 119 7.38 11.17 12.82
CA ARG A 119 7.37 11.65 14.20
C ARG A 119 6.53 10.74 15.09
N LEU A 120 5.35 10.31 14.64
CA LEU A 120 4.49 9.40 15.40
C LEU A 120 5.15 8.04 15.59
N LEU A 121 5.71 7.46 14.52
CA LEU A 121 6.39 6.16 14.57
C LEU A 121 7.54 6.18 15.58
N ARG A 122 8.40 7.21 15.54
CA ARG A 122 9.51 7.37 16.49
C ARG A 122 9.05 7.64 17.94
N ALA A 123 7.90 8.26 18.13
CA ALA A 123 7.31 8.46 19.45
C ALA A 123 6.64 7.20 20.02
N GLY A 124 6.36 6.21 19.16
CA GLY A 124 5.63 5.00 19.48
C GLY A 124 4.13 5.14 19.21
N VAL A 125 3.58 4.19 18.47
CA VAL A 125 2.15 4.06 18.16
C VAL A 125 1.67 2.73 18.73
N SER A 126 0.64 2.76 19.56
CA SER A 126 0.06 1.52 20.11
C SER A 126 -0.43 0.61 18.99
N GLY A 127 -0.07 -0.67 19.04
CA GLY A 127 -0.38 -1.65 17.99
C GLY A 127 0.60 -1.68 16.82
N LEU A 128 1.71 -0.95 16.90
CA LEU A 128 2.86 -1.10 16.00
C LEU A 128 4.05 -1.67 16.78
N THR A 129 4.48 -2.87 16.40
CA THR A 129 5.54 -3.60 17.11
C THR A 129 6.82 -3.59 16.26
N PRO A 130 7.96 -3.05 16.75
CA PRO A 130 9.23 -3.15 16.04
C PRO A 130 9.65 -4.61 15.86
N VAL A 131 9.91 -5.05 14.63
CA VAL A 131 10.27 -6.44 14.30
C VAL A 131 11.65 -6.57 13.66
N TRP A 132 12.14 -5.51 13.02
CA TRP A 132 13.45 -5.51 12.39
C TRP A 132 13.98 -4.09 12.27
N HIS A 133 15.28 -3.93 12.36
CA HIS A 133 15.94 -2.66 12.09
C HIS A 133 17.37 -2.88 11.63
N ASN A 134 17.93 -1.87 10.96
CA ASN A 134 19.35 -1.76 10.70
C ASN A 134 19.77 -0.28 10.80
N ALA A 135 20.91 0.10 10.20
CA ALA A 135 21.38 1.47 10.21
C ALA A 135 20.51 2.45 9.38
N ASN A 136 19.67 1.94 8.47
CA ASN A 136 18.92 2.73 7.49
C ASN A 136 17.40 2.59 7.64
N TRP A 137 16.92 1.60 8.40
CA TRP A 137 15.53 1.21 8.43
C TRP A 137 15.10 0.74 9.80
N GLU A 138 13.86 1.06 10.15
CA GLU A 138 13.11 0.44 11.23
C GLU A 138 11.79 -0.08 10.66
N VAL A 139 11.47 -1.35 10.92
CA VAL A 139 10.27 -2.01 10.43
C VAL A 139 9.39 -2.41 11.60
N PHE A 140 8.13 -2.03 11.51
CA PHE A 140 7.09 -2.31 12.49
C PHE A 140 6.07 -3.26 11.87
N ALA A 141 5.65 -4.30 12.61
CA ALA A 141 4.46 -5.08 12.29
C ALA A 141 3.21 -4.35 12.79
N VAL A 142 2.13 -4.42 12.02
CA VAL A 142 0.83 -3.83 12.37
C VAL A 142 -0.03 -4.88 13.04
N ASP A 143 -0.24 -4.73 14.35
CA ASP A 143 -0.98 -5.71 15.15
C ASP A 143 -2.46 -5.75 14.72
N GLY A 144 -2.91 -6.93 14.29
CA GLY A 144 -4.27 -7.18 13.83
C GLY A 144 -4.50 -6.92 12.34
N ALA A 145 -3.45 -6.60 11.56
CA ALA A 145 -3.58 -6.48 10.11
C ALA A 145 -3.85 -7.85 9.47
N THR A 146 -4.95 -7.94 8.72
CA THR A 146 -5.34 -9.14 7.97
C THR A 146 -4.73 -9.21 6.58
N GLY A 147 -4.10 -8.12 6.13
CA GLY A 147 -3.42 -8.03 4.84
C GLY A 147 -4.33 -7.56 3.72
N ILE A 148 -4.01 -7.97 2.49
CA ILE A 148 -4.66 -7.46 1.28
C ILE A 148 -6.08 -8.03 1.10
N VAL A 149 -6.34 -9.22 1.63
CA VAL A 149 -7.59 -9.95 1.44
C VAL A 149 -8.22 -10.26 2.80
N ASP A 150 -9.51 -9.94 2.94
CA ASP A 150 -10.36 -10.49 4.00
C ASP A 150 -11.36 -11.47 3.39
N GLY A 151 -11.59 -12.59 4.06
CA GLY A 151 -12.51 -13.63 3.62
C GLY A 151 -11.80 -14.95 3.28
N PRO A 152 -12.51 -15.91 2.69
CA PRO A 152 -12.00 -17.25 2.43
C PRO A 152 -11.07 -17.32 1.20
N ALA A 153 -10.11 -16.40 1.08
CA ALA A 153 -9.19 -16.33 -0.05
C ALA A 153 -7.77 -15.96 0.34
N VAL A 154 -6.80 -16.39 -0.48
CA VAL A 154 -5.37 -16.07 -0.33
C VAL A 154 -4.86 -15.46 -1.62
N VAL A 155 -4.06 -14.39 -1.51
CA VAL A 155 -3.38 -13.82 -2.68
C VAL A 155 -2.25 -14.75 -3.10
N GLN A 156 -2.27 -15.20 -4.35
CA GLN A 156 -1.20 -16.00 -4.95
C GLN A 156 -0.16 -15.10 -5.62
N ALA A 157 -0.62 -14.10 -6.39
CA ALA A 157 0.26 -13.18 -7.10
C ALA A 157 -0.36 -11.79 -7.24
N ILE A 158 0.49 -10.77 -7.31
CA ILE A 158 0.14 -9.40 -7.66
C ILE A 158 1.13 -8.96 -8.73
N ASN A 159 0.62 -8.72 -9.93
CA ASN A 159 1.33 -8.15 -11.05
C ASN A 159 0.69 -6.79 -11.35
N GLY A 160 1.41 -5.88 -12.02
CA GLY A 160 1.00 -4.46 -12.12
C GLY A 160 -0.48 -4.21 -12.45
N ASP A 161 -1.07 -5.03 -13.32
CA ASP A 161 -2.46 -4.98 -13.75
C ASP A 161 -3.30 -6.22 -13.40
N GLU A 162 -2.77 -7.17 -12.61
CA GLU A 162 -3.40 -8.46 -12.34
C GLU A 162 -3.24 -8.88 -10.87
N VAL A 163 -4.30 -9.44 -10.29
CA VAL A 163 -4.28 -10.05 -8.96
C VAL A 163 -4.86 -11.46 -9.06
N ASP A 164 -4.05 -12.45 -8.73
CA ASP A 164 -4.46 -13.85 -8.67
C ASP A 164 -4.76 -14.25 -7.22
N LEU A 165 -5.95 -14.80 -7.01
CA LEU A 165 -6.47 -15.25 -5.73
C LEU A 165 -6.77 -16.74 -5.79
N LEU A 166 -6.50 -17.45 -4.69
CA LEU A 166 -7.05 -18.77 -4.43
C LEU A 166 -8.19 -18.66 -3.44
N VAL A 167 -9.42 -18.85 -3.90
CA VAL A 167 -10.61 -18.94 -3.07
C VAL A 167 -10.74 -20.35 -2.50
N THR A 168 -10.83 -20.43 -1.19
CA THR A 168 -10.79 -21.68 -0.40
C THR A 168 -12.16 -22.11 0.12
N ALA A 169 -13.14 -21.21 0.14
CA ALA A 169 -14.55 -21.49 0.40
C ALA A 169 -15.43 -20.44 -0.29
N ALA A 170 -16.67 -20.80 -0.61
CA ALA A 170 -17.66 -19.84 -1.09
C ALA A 170 -17.98 -18.79 -0.02
N GLY A 171 -18.26 -17.56 -0.44
CA GLY A 171 -18.62 -16.46 0.43
C GLY A 171 -17.91 -15.15 0.09
N PRO A 172 -18.13 -14.12 0.93
CA PRO A 172 -17.69 -12.78 0.63
C PRO A 172 -16.19 -12.59 0.83
N ILE A 173 -15.59 -11.90 -0.13
CA ILE A 173 -14.17 -11.56 -0.16
C ILE A 173 -14.06 -10.05 -0.34
N ARG A 174 -13.30 -9.40 0.57
CA ARG A 174 -12.87 -8.02 0.42
C ARG A 174 -11.41 -8.00 -0.02
N LEU A 175 -11.14 -7.28 -1.10
CA LEU A 175 -9.81 -7.07 -1.64
C LEU A 175 -9.45 -5.58 -1.52
N ARG A 176 -8.38 -5.26 -0.79
CA ARG A 176 -7.91 -3.89 -0.54
C ARG A 176 -7.09 -3.34 -1.71
N PHE A 177 -7.77 -3.27 -2.85
CA PHE A 177 -7.41 -2.49 -4.03
C PHE A 177 -8.57 -1.56 -4.32
N ARG A 178 -8.29 -0.33 -4.78
CA ARG A 178 -9.34 0.64 -5.07
C ARG A 178 -10.17 0.17 -6.25
N PHE A 179 -11.48 0.12 -6.06
CA PHE A 179 -12.41 -0.21 -7.13
C PHE A 179 -12.47 0.93 -8.15
N ASN A 180 -12.52 0.55 -9.42
CA ASN A 180 -12.93 1.39 -10.53
C ASN A 180 -13.56 0.48 -11.60
N HIS A 181 -14.24 1.05 -12.57
CA HIS A 181 -14.98 0.26 -13.57
C HIS A 181 -14.10 -0.50 -14.57
N ASN A 182 -12.77 -0.34 -14.52
CA ASN A 182 -11.83 -1.00 -15.43
C ASN A 182 -11.35 -2.36 -14.90
N TRP A 183 -11.68 -2.69 -13.65
CA TRP A 183 -11.43 -4.02 -13.10
C TRP A 183 -12.41 -5.03 -13.67
N THR A 184 -11.93 -6.18 -14.09
CA THR A 184 -12.72 -7.39 -14.42
C THR A 184 -12.29 -8.54 -13.52
N ILE A 185 -13.16 -9.53 -13.32
CA ILE A 185 -12.90 -10.70 -12.48
C ILE A 185 -13.40 -11.98 -13.18
N GLU A 186 -12.59 -13.04 -13.13
CA GLU A 186 -12.94 -14.36 -13.66
C GLU A 186 -12.53 -15.46 -12.65
N PRO A 187 -13.35 -16.49 -12.39
CA PRO A 187 -14.73 -16.64 -12.87
C PRO A 187 -15.65 -15.55 -12.31
N GLN A 188 -16.79 -15.35 -12.97
CA GLN A 188 -17.73 -14.30 -12.59
C GLN A 188 -18.37 -14.63 -11.22
N PRO A 189 -18.20 -13.77 -10.20
CA PRO A 189 -18.84 -13.95 -8.89
C PRO A 189 -20.33 -13.57 -8.93
N ASP A 190 -21.06 -13.87 -7.84
CA ASP A 190 -22.47 -13.50 -7.70
C ASP A 190 -22.68 -11.97 -7.64
N CYS A 191 -21.67 -11.23 -7.18
CA CYS A 191 -21.62 -9.76 -7.23
C CYS A 191 -20.18 -9.27 -7.29
N PHE A 192 -19.96 -8.07 -7.82
CA PHE A 192 -18.62 -7.45 -7.92
C PHE A 192 -18.75 -5.92 -7.92
N GLY A 193 -18.13 -5.25 -6.96
CA GLY A 193 -18.25 -3.80 -6.82
C GLY A 193 -17.36 -3.20 -5.74
N PRO A 194 -17.56 -1.90 -5.42
CA PRO A 194 -16.94 -1.25 -4.28
C PRO A 194 -17.70 -1.54 -2.97
N ASP A 195 -16.98 -1.62 -1.85
CA ASP A 195 -17.54 -1.46 -0.51
C ASP A 195 -17.69 0.04 -0.12
N ASP A 196 -18.18 0.31 1.09
CA ASP A 196 -18.37 1.69 1.60
C ASP A 196 -17.06 2.49 1.69
N ALA A 197 -15.92 1.81 1.81
CA ALA A 197 -14.60 2.40 1.85
C ALA A 197 -13.96 2.52 0.46
N GLY A 198 -14.60 2.01 -0.60
CA GLY A 198 -14.12 2.02 -1.98
C GLY A 198 -13.14 0.89 -2.32
N TRP A 199 -13.02 -0.13 -1.46
CA TRP A 199 -12.29 -1.36 -1.74
C TRP A 199 -13.11 -2.31 -2.61
N ILE A 200 -12.45 -3.19 -3.35
CA ILE A 200 -13.14 -4.22 -4.13
C ILE A 200 -13.79 -5.22 -3.17
N ILE A 201 -15.06 -5.55 -3.40
CA ILE A 201 -15.80 -6.62 -2.74
C ILE A 201 -16.49 -7.50 -3.79
N PHE A 202 -16.49 -8.81 -3.55
CA PHE A 202 -17.25 -9.77 -4.33
C PHE A 202 -17.69 -10.98 -3.49
N ASP A 203 -18.71 -11.69 -3.95
CA ASP A 203 -19.16 -12.94 -3.34
C ASP A 203 -18.81 -14.13 -4.24
N ALA A 204 -17.87 -14.95 -3.79
CA ALA A 204 -17.42 -16.10 -4.56
C ALA A 204 -18.39 -17.25 -4.42
N SER A 205 -18.99 -17.67 -5.53
CA SER A 205 -19.95 -18.78 -5.58
C SER A 205 -19.26 -20.16 -5.55
N GLU A 206 -17.99 -20.22 -5.96
CA GLU A 206 -17.20 -21.45 -6.05
C GLU A 206 -15.79 -21.30 -5.46
N ILE A 207 -15.18 -22.44 -5.13
CA ILE A 207 -13.76 -22.51 -4.74
C ILE A 207 -12.91 -22.57 -6.01
N GLY A 208 -11.69 -22.03 -5.95
CA GLY A 208 -10.76 -22.10 -7.08
C GLY A 208 -9.97 -20.83 -7.29
N GLU A 209 -9.33 -20.74 -8.44
CA GLU A 209 -8.53 -19.59 -8.85
C GLU A 209 -9.46 -18.48 -9.37
N TYR A 210 -9.29 -17.29 -8.81
CA TYR A 210 -9.94 -16.06 -9.27
C TYR A 210 -8.87 -15.09 -9.73
N ARG A 211 -9.03 -14.57 -10.95
CA ARG A 211 -8.15 -13.59 -11.55
C ARG A 211 -8.87 -12.26 -11.69
N LEU A 212 -8.31 -11.22 -11.10
CA LEU A 212 -8.74 -9.85 -11.31
C LEU A 212 -7.74 -9.16 -12.23
N THR A 213 -8.24 -8.45 -13.24
CA THR A 213 -7.40 -7.72 -14.20
C THR A 213 -7.93 -6.31 -14.37
N ILE A 214 -7.05 -5.31 -14.46
CA ILE A 214 -7.42 -3.95 -14.84
C ILE A 214 -7.14 -3.73 -16.33
N GLY A 215 -8.16 -3.34 -17.09
CA GLY A 215 -8.04 -3.17 -18.53
C GLY A 215 -8.90 -2.03 -19.06
N LEU A 216 -8.88 -1.84 -20.37
CA LEU A 216 -9.79 -0.87 -21.03
C LEU A 216 -11.24 -1.39 -21.11
N ALA A 217 -11.45 -2.69 -20.85
CA ALA A 217 -12.77 -3.28 -20.76
C ALA A 217 -13.45 -2.83 -19.47
N ARG A 218 -14.70 -2.37 -19.59
CA ARG A 218 -15.49 -1.93 -18.44
C ARG A 218 -16.23 -3.13 -17.85
N ALA A 219 -16.01 -3.47 -16.58
CA ALA A 219 -16.81 -4.50 -15.96
C ALA A 219 -18.26 -4.05 -15.74
N PRO A 220 -19.23 -4.96 -15.90
CA PRO A 220 -20.53 -4.79 -15.29
C PRO A 220 -20.35 -4.74 -13.77
N SER A 221 -20.73 -3.63 -13.14
CA SER A 221 -20.72 -3.50 -11.69
C SER A 221 -22.12 -3.78 -11.17
N ASP A 222 -22.32 -4.93 -10.54
CA ASP A 222 -23.54 -5.24 -9.79
C ASP A 222 -23.20 -5.09 -8.30
N PRO A 223 -23.70 -4.03 -7.63
CA PRO A 223 -23.33 -3.78 -6.25
C PRO A 223 -23.78 -4.93 -5.36
N CYS A 224 -22.83 -5.49 -4.62
CA CYS A 224 -23.09 -6.49 -3.59
C CYS A 224 -24.06 -5.89 -2.57
N THR A 225 -25.33 -6.26 -2.64
CA THR A 225 -26.34 -5.67 -1.76
C THR A 225 -26.16 -6.25 -0.37
N ALA A 226 -25.65 -5.44 0.56
CA ALA A 226 -25.54 -5.72 1.98
C ALA A 226 -24.93 -7.08 2.33
N ILE A 227 -23.68 -7.31 1.94
CA ILE A 227 -22.88 -8.39 2.52
C ILE A 227 -22.30 -7.88 3.85
N PRO A 228 -22.69 -8.43 5.01
CA PRO A 228 -22.00 -8.13 6.25
C PRO A 228 -20.65 -8.83 6.25
N ILE A 229 -19.60 -8.14 5.79
CA ILE A 229 -18.23 -8.50 6.13
C ILE A 229 -18.08 -8.17 7.60
N SER A 230 -17.86 -9.17 8.45
CA SER A 230 -17.90 -9.01 9.91
C SER A 230 -16.84 -8.00 10.37
N GLY A 231 -17.24 -6.74 10.56
CA GLY A 231 -16.41 -5.67 11.10
C GLY A 231 -15.95 -6.03 12.51
N HIS A 232 -14.64 -6.12 12.71
CA HIS A 232 -14.08 -6.17 14.05
C HIS A 232 -14.01 -4.74 14.58
N VAL A 233 -14.80 -4.48 15.62
CA VAL A 233 -14.76 -3.30 16.49
C VAL A 233 -13.43 -3.25 17.24
#